data_AF-A0A4Q0VEW6-F1
#
_entry.id   AF-A0A4Q0VEW6-F1
#
_cell.length_a   1.000
_cell.length_b   1.000
_cell.length_c   1.000
_cell.angle_alpha   90.00
_cell.angle_beta   90.00
_cell.angle_gamma   90.00
#
_symmetry.space_group_name_H-M   'P 1'
#
loop_
_entity.id
_entity.type
_entity.pdbx_description
1 polymer ?
#
loop_
_entity_poly.entity_id
_entity_poly.type
_entity_poly.pdbx_seq_one_letter_code
_entity_poly.pdbx_strand_id
1 'polypeptide(L)' 'MGLVLTCTLNAISVQAAEVTRMSGADRYTTAQTVAKKSFGKAENVILVNGLGYADSVSATPFA' A
#
# COMPACT_ATOMS: atom_id res chain seq x y z
N MET A 1 46.76 34.80 -2.33
CA MET A 1 46.11 34.53 -1.03
C MET A 1 44.80 33.82 -1.31
N GLY A 2 44.66 32.60 -0.79
CA GLY A 2 43.67 31.62 -1.23
C GLY A 2 42.23 31.98 -0.86
N LEU A 3 41.32 31.73 -1.80
CA LEU A 3 39.89 31.78 -1.58
C LEU A 3 39.47 30.45 -0.91
N VAL A 4 39.13 30.51 0.37
CA VAL A 4 38.61 29.34 1.12
C VAL A 4 37.14 29.16 0.73
N LEU A 5 36.86 28.07 0.01
CA LEU A 5 35.51 27.67 -0.36
C LEU A 5 34.87 26.93 0.83
N THR A 6 34.21 27.67 1.71
CA THR A 6 33.47 27.09 2.84
C THR A 6 32.14 26.53 2.32
N CYS A 7 32.09 25.22 2.07
CA CYS A 7 30.83 24.55 1.73
C CYS A 7 29.91 24.53 2.97
N THR A 8 28.83 25.32 2.94
CA THR A 8 27.74 25.23 3.91
C THR A 8 26.94 23.94 3.63
N LEU A 9 26.98 22.97 4.54
CA LEU A 9 26.09 21.81 4.47
C LEU A 9 24.69 22.22 4.97
N ASN A 10 23.76 22.41 4.04
CA ASN A 10 22.34 22.48 4.38
C ASN A 10 21.83 21.06 4.66
N ALA A 11 21.44 20.78 5.91
CA ALA A 11 20.74 19.55 6.26
C ALA A 11 19.32 19.60 5.71
N ILE A 12 19.04 18.82 4.67
CA ILE A 12 17.70 18.62 4.14
C ILE A 12 17.02 17.56 5.02
N SER A 13 15.89 17.90 5.63
CA SER A 13 15.04 16.91 6.31
C SER A 13 14.41 15.99 5.27
N VAL A 14 14.75 14.70 5.32
CA VAL A 14 14.00 13.66 4.60
C VAL A 14 12.71 13.41 5.37
N GLN A 15 11.59 13.84 4.81
CA GLN A 15 10.26 13.53 5.32
C GLN A 15 9.75 12.26 4.64
N ALA A 16 9.41 11.24 5.42
CA ALA A 16 8.75 10.04 4.91
C ALA A 16 7.31 10.37 4.51
N ALA A 17 6.81 9.68 3.49
CA ALA A 17 5.40 9.76 3.10
C ALA A 17 4.49 9.24 4.23
N GLU A 18 3.25 9.75 4.28
CA GLU A 18 2.25 9.20 5.19
C GLU A 18 1.92 7.75 4.80
N VAL A 19 1.93 6.85 5.78
CA VAL A 19 1.66 5.42 5.58
C VAL A 19 0.32 5.07 6.20
N THR A 20 -0.60 4.61 5.37
CA THR A 20 -1.86 3.98 5.83
C THR A 20 -1.74 2.46 5.75
N ARG A 21 -1.81 1.78 6.89
CA ARG A 21 -1.81 0.31 6.95
C ARG A 21 -3.22 -0.24 6.80
N MET A 22 -3.40 -1.19 5.89
CA MET A 22 -4.60 -2.03 5.79
C MET A 22 -4.25 -3.45 6.25
N SER A 23 -4.76 -3.88 7.39
CA SER A 23 -4.47 -5.18 7.97
C SER A 23 -5.68 -5.78 8.69
N GLY A 24 -5.65 -7.08 8.91
CA GLY A 24 -6.57 -7.83 9.75
C GLY A 24 -5.84 -8.95 10.51
N ALA A 25 -6.55 -9.62 11.42
CA ALA A 25 -5.98 -10.72 12.22
C ALA A 25 -5.58 -11.93 11.36
N ASP A 26 -6.23 -12.10 10.21
CA ASP A 26 -5.96 -13.14 9.24
C ASP A 26 -6.18 -12.62 7.80
N ARG A 27 -6.01 -13.53 6.83
CA ARG A 27 -6.17 -13.22 5.40
C ARG A 27 -7.59 -12.79 5.04
N TYR A 28 -8.61 -13.34 5.72
CA TYR A 28 -10.02 -13.02 5.44
C TYR A 28 -10.38 -11.62 5.95
N THR A 29 -9.95 -11.31 7.17
CA THR A 29 -10.12 -10.00 7.80
C THR A 29 -9.35 -8.93 7.03
N THR A 30 -8.14 -9.24 6.56
CA THR A 30 -7.35 -8.33 5.72
C THR A 30 -8.06 -8.04 4.39
N ALA A 31 -8.57 -9.08 3.71
CA ALA A 31 -9.34 -8.91 2.47
C ALA A 31 -10.59 -8.05 2.69
N GLN A 32 -11.32 -8.26 3.80
CA GLN A 32 -12.47 -7.43 4.15
C GLN A 32 -12.09 -5.97 4.42
N THR A 33 -11.00 -5.72 5.14
CA THR A 33 -10.50 -4.36 5.40
C THR A 33 -10.14 -3.64 4.11
N VAL A 34 -9.42 -4.31 3.21
CA VAL A 34 -9.07 -3.76 1.89
C VAL A 34 -10.34 -3.49 1.08
N ALA A 35 -11.26 -4.44 0.99
CA ALA A 35 -12.51 -4.27 0.24
C ALA A 35 -13.30 -3.05 0.72
N LYS A 36 -13.46 -2.87 2.05
CA LYS A 36 -14.18 -1.73 2.63
C LYS A 36 -13.47 -0.39 2.42
N LYS A 37 -12.13 -0.39 2.44
CA LYS A 37 -11.33 0.84 2.28
C LYS A 37 -11.22 1.27 0.83
N SER A 38 -11.16 0.32 -0.11
CA SER A 38 -11.10 0.58 -1.54
C SER A 38 -12.49 0.83 -2.14
N PHE A 39 -13.51 0.15 -1.64
CA PHE A 39 -14.87 0.18 -2.18
C PHE A 39 -15.89 0.42 -1.07
N GLY A 40 -16.59 1.57 -1.11
CA GLY A 40 -17.64 1.88 -0.13
C GLY A 40 -18.92 1.06 -0.34
N LYS A 41 -19.28 0.81 -1.60
CA LYS A 41 -20.39 -0.06 -2.04
C LYS A 41 -19.98 -0.69 -3.38
N ALA A 42 -20.37 -1.94 -3.61
CA ALA A 42 -20.12 -2.64 -4.86
C ALA A 42 -21.40 -3.33 -5.34
N GLU A 43 -21.64 -3.33 -6.65
CA GLU A 43 -22.73 -4.08 -7.27
C GLU A 43 -22.35 -5.55 -7.51
N ASN A 44 -21.07 -5.80 -7.76
CA ASN A 44 -20.50 -7.12 -8.03
C ASN A 44 -19.38 -7.43 -7.04
N VAL A 45 -19.21 -8.71 -6.71
CA VAL A 45 -18.16 -9.20 -5.83
C VAL A 45 -17.54 -10.46 -6.44
N ILE A 46 -16.21 -10.52 -6.44
CA ILE A 46 -15.47 -11.71 -6.86
C ILE A 46 -15.02 -12.45 -5.60
N LEU A 47 -15.36 -13.74 -5.53
CA LEU A 47 -14.95 -14.62 -4.45
C LEU A 47 -13.90 -15.62 -4.95
N VAL A 48 -12.86 -15.81 -4.15
CA VAL A 48 -11.76 -16.74 -4.43
C VAL A 48 -11.46 -17.58 -3.20
N ASN A 49 -10.87 -18.76 -3.40
CA ASN A 49 -10.49 -19.64 -2.31
C ASN A 49 -9.35 -19.03 -1.48
N GLY A 50 -9.58 -18.76 -0.18
CA GLY A 50 -8.57 -18.18 0.71
C GLY A 50 -7.38 -19.08 1.03
N LEU A 51 -7.44 -20.38 0.71
CA LEU A 51 -6.33 -21.32 0.91
C LEU A 51 -5.38 -21.42 -0.29
N GLY A 52 -5.80 -20.97 -1.48
CA GLY A 52 -4.99 -20.92 -2.70
C GLY A 52 -4.82 -19.48 -3.20
N TYR A 53 -3.82 -19.22 -4.05
CA TYR A 53 -3.56 -17.85 -4.54
C TYR A 53 -3.74 -17.68 -6.06
N ALA A 54 -3.68 -18.76 -6.86
CA ALA A 54 -3.68 -18.66 -8.31
C ALA A 54 -4.91 -17.91 -8.85
N ASP A 55 -6.11 -18.31 -8.42
CA ASP A 55 -7.37 -17.68 -8.83
C ASP A 55 -7.42 -16.20 -8.43
N SER A 56 -6.93 -15.86 -7.24
CA SER A 56 -6.91 -14.48 -6.74
C SER A 56 -6.01 -13.55 -7.58
N VAL A 57 -4.87 -14.06 -8.05
CA VAL A 57 -3.96 -13.30 -8.91
C VAL A 57 -4.56 -13.14 -10.30
N SER A 58 -5.11 -14.20 -10.89
CA SER A 58 -5.73 -14.13 -12.22
C SER A 58 -7.01 -13.29 -12.28
N ALA A 59 -7.74 -13.15 -11.17
CA ALA A 59 -8.95 -12.34 -11.09
C ALA A 59 -8.67 -10.83 -11.02
N THR A 60 -7.45 -10.42 -10.65
CA THR A 60 -7.08 -9.00 -10.45
C THR A 60 -7.38 -8.08 -11.65
N PRO A 61 -7.06 -8.42 -12.92
CA PRO A 61 -7.39 -7.55 -14.06
C PRO A 61 -8.88 -7.49 -14.41
N PHE A 62 -9.71 -8.40 -13.88
CA PHE A 62 -11.15 -8.40 -14.09
C PHE A 62 -11.91 -7.66 -12.98
N ALA A 63 -11.37 -7.65 -11.77
CA ALA A 63 -11.90 -6.99 -10.58
C ALA A 63 -11.84 -5.47 -10.65
#